data_AF-A0A562RRY1-F1
#
_entry.id   AF-A0A562RRY1-F1
#
_cell.length_a   1.000
_cell.length_b   1.000
_cell.length_c   1.000
_cell.angle_alpha   90.00
_cell.angle_beta   90.00
_cell.angle_gamma   90.00
#
_symmetry.space_group_name_H-M   'P 1'
#
loop_
_entity.id
_entity.type
_entity.pdbx_description
1 polymer ?
#
loop_
_entity_poly.entity_id
_entity_poly.type
_entity_poly.pdbx_seq_one_letter_code
_entity_poly.pdbx_strand_id
1 'polypeptide(L)'
;MFPVARSDPKSLPKPSLSTISVEHIRIDSIKSYADTRATLEGLPHFDDRIRTLLQYGDIDKVRSALQKIQGDAGLVSFSVATHGDWLQIVSSKRNVVQYVIGNVLIPTQMTRTNSTRPSMRLFAS
;
A
#
# COMPACT_ATOMS: atom_id res chain seq x y z
N MET A 1 -22.68 -51.14 9.63
CA MET A 1 -21.96 -50.23 10.54
C MET A 1 -20.61 -49.96 9.90
N PHE A 2 -20.43 -48.82 9.24
CA PHE A 2 -19.19 -48.48 8.52
C PHE A 2 -18.22 -47.76 9.46
N PRO A 3 -16.90 -48.03 9.42
CA PRO A 3 -15.95 -47.37 10.29
C PRO A 3 -15.74 -45.92 9.82
N VAL A 4 -15.84 -44.98 10.77
CA VAL A 4 -15.38 -43.60 10.58
C VAL A 4 -13.86 -43.62 10.59
N ALA A 5 -13.24 -43.30 9.45
CA ALA A 5 -11.81 -43.04 9.38
C ALA A 5 -11.48 -41.81 10.24
N ARG A 6 -10.58 -41.96 11.22
CA ARG A 6 -9.98 -40.82 11.90
C ARG A 6 -9.13 -40.09 10.87
N SER A 7 -9.50 -38.86 10.55
CA SER A 7 -8.69 -37.96 9.72
C SER A 7 -7.35 -37.73 10.41
N ASP A 8 -6.25 -38.01 9.71
CA ASP A 8 -4.92 -37.62 10.12
C ASP A 8 -4.90 -36.11 10.41
N PRO A 9 -4.24 -35.67 11.51
CA PRO A 9 -4.13 -34.26 11.81
C PRO A 9 -3.25 -33.62 10.73
N LYS A 10 -3.90 -33.07 9.69
CA LYS A 10 -3.30 -32.22 8.66
C LYS A 10 -2.32 -31.28 9.36
N SER A 11 -1.03 -31.43 9.08
CA SER A 11 0.00 -30.58 9.65
C SER A 11 -0.38 -29.13 9.37
N LEU A 12 -0.50 -28.34 10.44
CA LEU A 12 -0.75 -26.91 10.31
C LEU A 12 0.38 -26.31 9.44
N PRO A 13 0.07 -25.36 8.54
CA PRO A 13 1.10 -24.69 7.75
C PRO A 13 2.16 -24.11 8.69
N LYS A 14 3.40 -24.58 8.57
CA LYS A 14 4.51 -24.08 9.37
C LYS A 14 4.81 -22.63 8.94
N PRO A 15 4.83 -21.65 9.85
CA PRO A 15 5.22 -20.30 9.50
C PRO A 15 6.70 -20.28 9.10
N SER A 16 7.01 -19.66 7.97
CA SER A 16 8.39 -19.34 7.60
C SER A 16 8.78 -18.03 8.28
N LEU A 17 9.84 -18.05 9.08
CA LEU A 17 10.41 -16.85 9.68
C LEU A 17 11.52 -16.32 8.77
N SER A 18 11.46 -15.03 8.45
CA SER A 18 12.54 -14.32 7.78
C SER A 18 12.77 -12.99 8.47
N THR A 19 14.00 -12.73 8.90
CA THR A 19 14.41 -11.42 9.41
C THR A 19 14.69 -10.49 8.26
N ILE A 20 14.15 -9.29 8.30
CA ILE A 20 14.46 -8.20 7.37
C ILE A 20 15.03 -7.02 8.16
N SER A 21 16.04 -6.35 7.59
CA SER A 21 16.51 -5.07 8.12
C SER A 21 15.72 -3.95 7.43
N VAL A 22 15.24 -2.97 8.20
CA VAL A 22 14.47 -1.83 7.69
C VAL A 22 15.17 -0.55 8.14
N GLU A 23 15.48 0.31 7.18
CA GLU A 23 15.99 1.65 7.45
C GLU A 23 14.86 2.67 7.31
N HIS A 24 14.59 3.41 8.39
CA HIS A 24 13.59 4.46 8.40
C HIS A 24 14.26 5.79 8.05
N ILE A 25 13.93 6.33 6.87
CA ILE A 25 14.43 7.62 6.43
C ILE A 25 13.43 8.71 6.83
N ARG A 26 13.90 9.71 7.57
CA ARG A 26 13.15 10.92 7.89
C ARG A 26 13.57 12.04 6.95
N ILE A 27 12.60 12.67 6.30
CA ILE A 27 12.80 13.86 5.47
C ILE A 27 11.95 14.97 6.07
N ASP A 28 12.59 16.04 6.49
CA ASP A 28 11.91 17.21 7.05
C ASP A 28 11.70 18.29 5.96
N SER A 29 10.51 18.88 5.96
CA SER A 29 10.14 19.96 5.03
C SER A 29 10.43 21.32 5.66
N ILE A 30 10.95 22.26 4.87
CA ILE A 30 11.06 23.67 5.28
C ILE A 30 9.71 24.41 5.23
N LYS A 31 8.70 23.82 4.60
CA LYS A 31 7.35 24.40 4.48
C LYS A 31 6.57 24.22 5.79
N SER A 32 5.59 25.08 6.01
CA SER A 32 4.66 24.90 7.14
C SER A 32 3.89 23.59 7.03
N TYR A 33 3.35 23.12 8.16
CA TYR A 33 2.47 21.94 8.17
C TYR A 33 1.27 22.13 7.23
N ALA A 34 0.64 23.31 7.24
CA ALA A 34 -0.52 23.61 6.42
C ALA A 34 -0.20 23.56 4.92
N ASP A 35 0.92 24.18 4.51
CA ASP A 35 1.32 24.19 3.10
C ASP A 35 1.74 22.80 2.61
N THR A 36 2.46 22.05 3.46
CA THR A 36 2.86 20.67 3.17
C THR A 36 1.62 19.80 2.99
N ARG A 37 0.66 19.91 3.93
CA ARG A 37 -0.62 19.19 3.86
C ARG A 37 -1.39 19.54 2.59
N ALA A 38 -1.58 20.81 2.29
CA ALA A 38 -2.30 21.26 1.10
C ALA A 38 -1.63 20.76 -0.20
N THR A 39 -0.30 20.74 -0.24
CA THR A 39 0.45 20.19 -1.38
C THR A 39 0.16 18.69 -1.58
N LEU A 40 0.15 17.91 -0.49
CA LEU A 40 -0.11 16.47 -0.54
C LEU A 40 -1.57 16.14 -0.86
N GLU A 41 -2.52 16.90 -0.30
CA GLU A 41 -3.96 16.75 -0.57
C GLU A 41 -4.34 17.18 -2.00
N GLY A 42 -3.51 18.01 -2.65
CA GLY A 42 -3.66 18.38 -4.06
C GLY A 42 -3.23 17.28 -5.05
N LEU A 43 -2.62 16.19 -4.59
CA LEU A 43 -2.28 15.06 -5.46
C LEU A 43 -3.55 14.37 -5.99
N PRO A 44 -3.55 13.88 -7.24
CA PRO A 44 -4.64 13.04 -7.72
C PRO A 44 -4.82 11.80 -6.84
N HIS A 45 -6.07 11.45 -6.58
CA HIS A 45 -6.41 10.24 -5.85
C HIS A 45 -6.40 9.04 -6.79
N PHE A 46 -5.94 7.89 -6.31
CA PHE A 46 -5.96 6.66 -7.08
C PHE A 46 -7.39 6.25 -7.44
N ASP A 47 -7.60 5.92 -8.73
CA ASP A 47 -8.89 5.49 -9.24
C ASP A 47 -9.02 3.96 -9.16
N ASP A 48 -9.89 3.49 -8.26
CA ASP A 48 -10.12 2.06 -8.05
C ASP A 48 -10.62 1.31 -9.29
N ARG A 49 -11.19 1.99 -10.28
CA ARG A 49 -11.57 1.37 -11.56
C ARG A 49 -10.35 0.81 -12.30
N ILE A 50 -9.14 1.33 -12.04
CA ILE A 50 -7.90 0.78 -12.59
C ILE A 50 -7.64 -0.63 -12.07
N ARG A 51 -8.02 -0.93 -10.81
CA ARG A 51 -7.94 -2.30 -10.27
C ARG A 51 -8.93 -3.23 -10.97
N THR A 52 -10.10 -2.74 -11.34
CA THR A 52 -11.07 -3.49 -12.16
C THR A 52 -10.48 -3.84 -13.53
N LEU A 53 -9.88 -2.87 -14.24
CA LEU A 53 -9.21 -3.14 -15.52
C LEU A 53 -8.09 -4.19 -15.38
N LEU A 54 -7.34 -4.13 -14.27
CA LEU A 54 -6.30 -5.11 -13.97
C LEU A 54 -6.86 -6.52 -13.76
N GLN A 55 -7.98 -6.65 -13.04
CA GLN A 55 -8.64 -7.94 -12.81
C GLN A 55 -9.13 -8.59 -14.12
N TYR A 56 -9.57 -7.79 -15.10
CA TYR A 56 -9.97 -8.27 -16.42
C TYR A 56 -8.79 -8.52 -17.37
N GLY A 57 -7.55 -8.21 -16.98
CA GLY A 57 -6.37 -8.39 -17.82
C GLY A 57 -6.21 -7.36 -18.94
N ASP A 58 -6.91 -6.22 -18.87
CA ASP A 58 -6.85 -5.13 -19.85
C ASP A 58 -5.56 -4.29 -19.69
N ILE A 59 -4.38 -4.92 -19.81
CA ILE A 59 -3.08 -4.35 -19.41
C ILE A 59 -2.75 -3.02 -20.10
N ASP A 60 -3.09 -2.85 -21.37
CA ASP A 60 -2.83 -1.59 -22.07
C ASP A 60 -3.71 -0.44 -21.56
N LYS A 61 -4.96 -0.73 -21.20
CA LYS A 61 -5.85 0.26 -20.56
C LYS A 61 -5.37 0.57 -19.15
N VAL A 62 -4.90 -0.43 -18.39
CA VAL A 62 -4.28 -0.23 -17.07
C VAL A 62 -3.09 0.72 -17.18
N ARG A 63 -2.15 0.44 -18.10
CA ARG A 63 -0.95 1.27 -18.30
C ARG A 63 -1.32 2.70 -18.68
N SER A 64 -2.24 2.87 -19.63
CA SER A 64 -2.70 4.20 -20.06
C SER A 64 -3.38 4.96 -18.93
N ALA A 65 -4.24 4.30 -18.14
CA ALA A 65 -4.92 4.93 -17.01
C ALA A 65 -3.93 5.34 -15.91
N LEU A 66 -2.97 4.47 -15.57
CA LEU A 66 -1.91 4.76 -14.60
C LEU A 66 -1.02 5.93 -15.06
N GLN A 67 -0.72 6.05 -16.35
CA GLN A 67 0.04 7.19 -16.88
C GLN A 67 -0.75 8.51 -16.78
N LYS A 68 -2.04 8.48 -17.10
CA LYS A 68 -2.91 9.67 -17.12
C LYS A 68 -3.23 10.22 -15.74
N ILE A 69 -3.36 9.35 -14.74
CA ILE A 69 -3.78 9.76 -13.39
C ILE A 69 -2.63 10.35 -12.56
N GLN A 70 -1.38 10.15 -12.98
CA GLN A 70 -0.24 10.75 -12.31
C GLN A 70 -0.35 12.27 -12.37
N GLY A 71 -0.24 12.94 -11.21
CA GLY A 71 -0.13 14.40 -11.17
C GLY A 71 1.24 14.86 -11.66
N ASP A 72 1.49 16.16 -11.59
CA ASP A 72 2.73 16.77 -12.11
C ASP A 72 4.00 16.16 -11.49
N ALA A 73 3.93 15.71 -10.23
CA ALA A 73 5.04 15.05 -9.53
C ALA A 73 5.22 13.57 -9.91
N GLY A 74 4.41 13.02 -10.81
CA GLY A 74 4.40 11.59 -11.14
C GLY A 74 3.83 10.71 -10.02
N LEU A 75 3.12 11.29 -9.05
CA LEU A 75 2.59 10.61 -7.86
C LEU A 75 1.07 10.65 -7.81
N VAL A 76 0.49 9.66 -7.12
CA VAL A 76 -0.92 9.62 -6.73
C VAL A 76 -1.06 9.28 -5.26
N SER A 77 -2.15 9.73 -4.64
CA SER A 77 -2.56 9.37 -3.27
C SER A 77 -3.40 8.11 -3.28
N PHE A 78 -2.97 7.08 -2.54
CA PHE A 78 -3.70 5.82 -2.37
C PHE A 78 -4.60 5.83 -1.15
N SER A 79 -4.17 6.48 -0.06
CA SER A 79 -4.94 6.56 1.17
C SER A 79 -4.44 7.69 2.07
N VAL A 80 -5.35 8.18 2.90
CA VAL A 80 -5.07 9.18 3.93
C VAL A 80 -5.52 8.62 5.28
N ALA A 81 -4.63 8.66 6.27
CA ALA A 81 -4.94 8.27 7.65
C ALA A 81 -4.74 9.45 8.59
N THR A 82 -5.83 9.91 9.20
CA THR A 82 -5.84 11.06 10.11
C THR A 82 -5.45 10.66 11.54
N HIS A 83 -4.29 10.02 11.72
CA HIS A 83 -3.82 9.55 13.03
C HIS A 83 -3.87 10.61 14.14
N GLY A 84 -3.60 11.86 13.80
CA GLY A 84 -3.66 12.98 14.73
C GLY A 84 -5.06 13.26 15.29
N ASP A 85 -6.13 12.95 14.54
CA ASP A 85 -7.50 13.00 15.04
C ASP A 85 -7.76 11.86 16.02
N TRP A 86 -7.32 10.63 15.68
CA TRP A 86 -7.50 9.45 16.54
C TRP A 86 -6.78 9.55 17.88
N LEU A 87 -5.72 10.36 17.99
CA LEU A 87 -5.05 10.64 19.27
C LEU A 87 -5.97 11.26 20.32
N GLN A 88 -7.13 11.81 19.92
CA GLN A 88 -8.16 12.29 20.84
C GLN A 88 -8.73 11.19 21.76
N ILE A 89 -8.58 9.90 21.39
CA ILE A 89 -9.03 8.77 22.21
C ILE A 89 -8.25 8.67 23.51
N VAL A 90 -6.94 8.98 23.47
CA VAL A 90 -6.02 8.81 24.62
C VAL A 90 -5.45 10.13 25.12
N SER A 91 -5.56 11.20 24.33
CA SER A 91 -4.93 12.50 24.60
C SER A 91 -5.64 13.62 23.81
N SER A 92 -4.94 14.70 23.48
CA SER A 92 -5.44 15.76 22.61
C SER A 92 -5.17 15.46 21.13
N LYS A 93 -6.02 15.96 20.24
CA LYS A 93 -5.77 16.01 18.79
C LYS A 93 -4.39 16.63 18.48
N ARG A 94 -3.71 16.11 17.45
CA ARG A 94 -2.42 16.61 16.94
C ARG A 94 -2.45 16.81 15.42
N ASN A 95 -1.54 17.63 14.92
CA ASN A 95 -1.30 17.81 13.49
C ASN A 95 -0.49 16.65 12.91
N VAL A 96 -1.11 15.48 12.81
CA VAL A 96 -0.49 14.26 12.27
C VAL A 96 -1.44 13.63 11.26
N VAL A 97 -1.01 13.54 10.02
CA VAL A 97 -1.73 12.85 8.94
C VAL A 97 -0.70 12.03 8.17
N GLN A 98 -1.01 10.77 7.92
CA GLN A 98 -0.21 9.90 7.07
C GLN A 98 -0.84 9.82 5.69
N TYR A 99 -0.02 10.03 4.66
CA TYR A 99 -0.41 9.84 3.26
C TYR A 99 0.35 8.63 2.73
N VAL A 100 -0.35 7.73 2.07
CA VAL A 100 0.27 6.69 1.25
C VAL A 100 0.25 7.18 -0.17
N ILE A 101 1.42 7.58 -0.69
CA ILE A 101 1.58 8.13 -2.04
C ILE A 101 2.57 7.29 -2.84
N GLY A 102 2.45 7.29 -4.16
CA GLY A 102 3.41 6.60 -5.01
C GLY A 102 3.10 6.65 -6.49
N ASN A 103 3.98 6.03 -7.27
CA ASN A 103 3.82 5.80 -8.70
C ASN A 103 3.75 4.28 -8.90
N VAL A 104 2.64 3.71 -9.38
CA VAL A 104 2.54 2.25 -9.54
C VAL A 104 3.55 1.70 -10.56
N LEU A 105 3.89 2.47 -11.59
CA LEU A 105 4.72 1.97 -12.69
C LEU A 105 6.18 1.77 -12.26
N ILE A 106 6.73 2.61 -11.37
CA ILE A 106 8.13 2.51 -10.95
C ILE A 106 8.41 1.20 -10.17
N PRO A 107 7.67 0.85 -9.09
CA PRO A 107 7.83 -0.42 -8.40
C PRO A 107 7.58 -1.63 -9.28
N THR A 108 6.67 -1.57 -10.26
CA THR A 108 6.45 -2.72 -11.17
C THR A 108 7.66 -3.01 -12.06
N GLN A 109 8.46 -1.99 -12.40
CA GLN A 109 9.73 -2.17 -13.12
C GLN A 109 10.81 -2.74 -12.20
N MET A 110 10.85 -2.30 -10.94
CA MET A 110 11.83 -2.77 -9.95
C MET A 110 11.52 -4.18 -9.43
N THR A 111 10.25 -4.53 -9.28
CA THR A 111 9.79 -5.80 -8.69
C THR A 111 9.66 -6.91 -9.74
N ARG A 112 10.55 -6.93 -10.74
CA ARG A 112 10.61 -8.02 -11.72
C ARG A 112 11.19 -9.27 -11.04
N THR A 113 10.36 -9.95 -10.25
CA THR A 113 10.74 -11.13 -9.49
C THR A 113 10.33 -12.41 -10.23
N ASN A 114 11.23 -13.40 -10.29
CA ASN A 114 10.94 -14.76 -10.77
C ASN A 114 10.24 -15.58 -9.68
N SER A 115 9.13 -15.07 -9.12
CA SER A 115 8.45 -15.77 -8.02
C SER A 115 7.23 -16.53 -8.54
N THR A 116 7.35 -17.85 -8.59
CA THR A 116 6.29 -18.81 -8.93
C THR A 116 5.32 -19.07 -7.76
N ARG A 117 5.42 -18.33 -6.65
CA ARG A 117 4.54 -18.46 -5.47
C ARG A 117 3.98 -17.11 -5.05
N PRO A 118 2.68 -17.03 -4.69
CA PRO A 118 2.10 -15.82 -4.12
C PRO A 118 2.77 -15.52 -2.78
N SER A 119 3.45 -14.38 -2.68
CA SER A 119 3.99 -13.85 -1.43
C SER A 119 3.20 -12.61 -1.02
N MET A 120 2.49 -12.68 0.11
CA MET A 120 1.88 -11.51 0.73
C MET A 120 2.91 -10.89 1.68
N ARG A 121 3.43 -9.70 1.34
CA ARG A 121 4.29 -8.93 2.23
C ARG A 121 3.44 -7.91 2.97
N LEU A 122 3.25 -8.13 4.27
CA LEU A 122 2.64 -7.14 5.15
C LEU A 122 3.72 -6.10 5.49
N PHE A 123 3.57 -4.87 5.01
CA PHE A 123 4.34 -3.74 5.51
C PHE A 123 3.45 -3.05 6.54
N ALA A 124 3.72 -3.28 7.84
CA ALA A 124 3.11 -2.49 8.90
C ALA A 124 3.73 -1.09 8.86
N SER A 125 2.88 -0.05 8.80
CA SER A 125 3.29 1.35 9.01
C SER A 125 3.41 1.66 10.50
#